data_AF-V9ELM4-F1
#
_entry.id   AF-V9ELM4-F1
#
_cell.length_a   1.000
_cell.length_b   1.000
_cell.length_c   1.000
_cell.angle_alpha   90.00
_cell.angle_beta   90.00
_cell.angle_gamma   90.00
#
_symmetry.space_group_name_H-M   'P 1'
#
loop_
_entity.id
_entity.type
_entity.pdbx_description
1 polymer ?
#
loop_
_entity_poly.entity_id
_entity_poly.type
_entity_poly.pdbx_seq_one_letter_code
_entity_poly.pdbx_strand_id
1 'polypeptide(L)'
;MPIVSQRKRALRGLREGIRAAALSENISFFFDVFDDDEMPSLEMPDLNDDMMMEFIEAYWFISRSRYLNKREPVPRAPDALDFWLQKLDEGRFVQDFRVTRFQFAQIVELIQGHPVFFNNSNVPQTPAWCQLLVALYRFGCDGNGVSIGKLACHFRCAEGTIEHFTDRCIVALVALEAEVVTWPDAREREEISFRIEEVSGFRQCLGFVDGTLFPFATKPELDGSDYYSRKGCYGMAGLVVCDDHK
;
A
#
# COMPACT_ATOMS: atom_id res chain seq x y z
N MET A 1 17.17 8.14 -11.74
CA MET A 1 18.32 7.32 -11.28
C MET A 1 17.98 6.69 -9.94
N PRO A 2 18.16 5.38 -9.73
CA PRO A 2 17.90 4.77 -8.43
C PRO A 2 18.89 5.32 -7.39
N ILE A 3 18.36 5.89 -6.30
CA ILE A 3 19.16 6.45 -5.21
C ILE A 3 19.80 5.28 -4.45
N VAL A 4 21.11 5.07 -4.66
CA VAL A 4 21.86 4.05 -3.93
C VAL A 4 22.05 4.51 -2.47
N SER A 5 21.50 3.73 -1.53
CA SER A 5 21.58 4.06 -0.10
C SER A 5 23.03 4.18 0.37
N GLN A 6 23.29 5.05 1.35
CA GLN A 6 24.64 5.21 1.93
C GLN A 6 25.19 3.87 2.43
N ARG A 7 24.34 3.01 3.01
CA ARG A 7 24.71 1.64 3.40
C ARG A 7 25.19 0.80 2.22
N LYS A 8 24.45 0.82 1.10
CA LYS A 8 24.81 0.05 -0.10
C LYS A 8 26.12 0.55 -0.71
N ARG A 9 26.38 1.87 -0.67
CA ARG A 9 27.68 2.45 -1.05
C ARG A 9 28.81 2.03 -0.11
N ALA A 10 28.58 2.09 1.21
CA ALA A 10 29.57 1.67 2.20
C ALA A 10 29.95 0.19 2.05
N LEU A 11 28.95 -0.71 1.91
CA LEU A 11 29.21 -2.13 1.68
C LEU A 11 29.97 -2.40 0.39
N ARG A 12 29.67 -1.66 -0.68
CA ARG A 12 30.38 -1.77 -1.94
C ARG A 12 31.86 -1.37 -1.78
N GLY A 13 32.12 -0.20 -1.19
CA GLY A 13 33.49 0.27 -0.96
C GLY A 13 34.30 -0.63 -0.03
N LEU A 14 33.67 -1.18 1.02
CA LEU A 14 34.33 -2.15 1.91
C LEU A 14 34.65 -3.46 1.17
N ARG A 15 33.75 -3.95 0.31
CA ARG A 15 33.98 -5.15 -0.51
C ARG A 15 35.13 -4.95 -1.50
N GLU A 16 35.21 -3.77 -2.12
CA GLU A 16 36.31 -3.38 -3.02
C GLU A 16 37.64 -3.32 -2.26
N GLY A 17 37.67 -2.71 -1.06
CA GLY A 17 38.86 -2.65 -0.21
C GLY A 17 39.37 -4.04 0.24
N ILE A 18 38.46 -4.92 0.67
CA ILE A 18 38.81 -6.30 1.08
C ILE A 18 39.41 -7.09 -0.10
N ARG A 19 38.81 -7.02 -1.29
CA ARG A 19 39.33 -7.73 -2.47
C ARG A 19 40.70 -7.23 -2.89
N ALA A 20 40.92 -5.91 -2.83
CA ALA A 20 42.22 -5.34 -3.19
C ALA A 20 43.33 -5.78 -2.24
N ALA A 21 43.06 -5.83 -0.93
CA ALA A 21 44.00 -6.33 0.06
C ALA A 21 44.28 -7.84 -0.10
N ALA A 22 43.27 -8.63 -0.46
CA ALA A 22 43.45 -10.07 -0.71
C ALA A 22 44.28 -10.39 -1.97
N LEU A 23 44.27 -9.50 -2.98
CA LEU A 23 45.07 -9.62 -4.20
C LEU A 23 46.56 -9.35 -3.97
N SER A 24 46.91 -8.45 -3.05
CA SER A 24 48.31 -8.16 -2.71
C SER A 24 48.98 -9.31 -1.94
N GLU A 25 48.22 -10.15 -1.25
CA GLU A 25 48.74 -11.22 -0.38
C GLU A 25 48.55 -12.65 -0.94
N ASN A 26 48.02 -12.79 -2.16
CA ASN A 26 47.85 -14.08 -2.85
C ASN A 26 46.95 -15.08 -2.08
N ILE A 27 45.90 -14.58 -1.40
CA ILE A 27 44.98 -15.40 -0.61
C ILE A 27 43.76 -15.79 -1.47
N SER A 28 43.85 -16.93 -2.17
CA SER A 28 42.80 -17.40 -3.08
C SER A 28 41.46 -17.72 -2.40
N PHE A 29 41.45 -17.94 -1.08
CA PHE A 29 40.26 -18.34 -0.31
C PHE A 29 39.16 -17.26 -0.27
N PHE A 30 39.52 -15.97 -0.43
CA PHE A 30 38.53 -14.88 -0.37
C PHE A 30 37.80 -14.63 -1.68
N PHE A 31 38.32 -15.11 -2.81
CA PHE A 31 37.77 -14.84 -4.14
C PHE A 31 36.40 -15.51 -4.39
N ASP A 32 36.22 -16.74 -3.88
CA ASP A 32 34.98 -17.50 -4.07
C ASP A 32 33.75 -16.86 -3.41
N VAL A 33 33.94 -15.94 -2.44
CA VAL A 33 32.83 -15.27 -1.74
C VAL A 33 32.28 -14.07 -2.54
N PHE A 34 33.01 -13.60 -3.55
CA PHE A 34 32.75 -12.29 -4.11
C PHE A 34 32.51 -12.20 -5.62
N ASP A 35 32.33 -13.30 -6.32
CA ASP A 35 32.46 -13.33 -7.78
C ASP A 35 31.21 -12.88 -8.57
N ASP A 36 30.86 -11.58 -8.58
CA ASP A 36 29.62 -11.15 -9.29
C ASP A 36 29.54 -9.70 -9.83
N ASP A 37 30.63 -8.93 -9.98
CA ASP A 37 30.53 -7.61 -10.67
C ASP A 37 31.89 -7.17 -11.28
N GLU A 38 31.88 -6.82 -12.58
CA GLU A 38 33.00 -6.21 -13.34
C GLU A 38 33.44 -4.85 -12.75
N MET A 39 34.76 -4.64 -12.62
CA MET A 39 35.38 -3.46 -11.99
C MET A 39 36.20 -2.61 -12.98
N PRO A 40 36.13 -1.27 -12.93
CA PRO A 40 37.12 -0.38 -13.54
C PRO A 40 38.37 -0.24 -12.64
N SER A 41 39.54 -0.15 -13.26
CA SER A 41 40.85 -0.04 -12.60
C SER A 41 41.05 1.33 -11.91
N LEU A 42 41.15 1.34 -10.59
CA LEU A 42 41.66 2.46 -9.79
C LEU A 42 42.96 2.01 -9.09
N GLU A 43 43.98 2.88 -9.09
CA GLU A 43 45.26 2.63 -8.43
C GLU A 43 45.07 2.53 -6.90
N MET A 44 45.60 1.45 -6.31
CA MET A 44 45.34 1.05 -4.93
C MET A 44 46.52 1.40 -4.00
N PRO A 45 46.27 1.82 -2.74
CA PRO A 45 47.32 1.95 -1.72
C PRO A 45 47.81 0.58 -1.24
N ASP A 46 49.08 0.49 -0.81
CA ASP A 46 49.62 -0.68 -0.09
C ASP A 46 48.86 -0.85 1.25
N LEU A 47 48.02 -1.89 1.34
CA LEU A 47 47.24 -2.24 2.53
C LEU A 47 48.01 -3.28 3.35
N ASN A 48 48.06 -3.12 4.68
CA ASN A 48 48.65 -4.11 5.59
C ASN A 48 47.56 -5.00 6.24
N ASP A 49 47.97 -6.11 6.88
CA ASP A 49 47.09 -7.07 7.56
C ASP A 49 46.10 -6.41 8.54
N ASP A 50 46.55 -5.42 9.31
CA ASP A 50 45.73 -4.69 10.28
C ASP A 50 44.59 -3.92 9.60
N MET A 51 44.88 -3.22 8.50
CA MET A 51 43.86 -2.53 7.71
C MET A 51 42.87 -3.52 7.08
N MET A 52 43.33 -4.69 6.60
CA MET A 52 42.45 -5.72 6.05
C MET A 52 41.43 -6.20 7.10
N MET A 53 41.88 -6.45 8.33
CA MET A 53 41.01 -6.85 9.42
C MET A 53 39.98 -5.77 9.77
N GLU A 54 40.37 -4.48 9.79
CA GLU A 54 39.43 -3.37 9.99
C GLU A 54 38.34 -3.31 8.89
N PHE A 55 38.72 -3.52 7.62
CA PHE A 55 37.76 -3.58 6.51
C PHE A 55 36.76 -4.74 6.68
N ILE A 56 37.25 -5.92 7.06
CA ILE A 56 36.42 -7.11 7.30
C ILE A 56 35.47 -6.86 8.47
N GLU A 57 35.95 -6.34 9.60
CA GLU A 57 35.12 -6.02 10.76
C GLU A 57 34.02 -5.00 10.43
N ALA A 58 34.37 -3.92 9.72
CA ALA A 58 33.41 -2.92 9.27
C ALA A 58 32.37 -3.53 8.33
N TYR A 59 32.77 -4.41 7.40
CA TYR A 59 31.86 -5.10 6.49
C TYR A 59 30.89 -6.01 7.24
N TRP A 60 31.38 -6.81 8.19
CA TRP A 60 30.57 -7.65 9.06
C TRP A 60 29.58 -6.85 9.91
N PHE A 61 30.02 -5.73 10.48
CA PHE A 61 29.18 -4.88 11.31
C PHE A 61 28.05 -4.20 10.50
N ILE A 62 28.37 -3.66 9.32
CA ILE A 62 27.42 -2.95 8.46
C ILE A 62 26.47 -3.94 7.74
N SER A 63 26.95 -5.13 7.36
CA SER A 63 26.13 -6.16 6.72
C SER A 63 25.03 -6.66 7.66
N ARG A 64 25.33 -6.77 8.97
CA ARG A 64 24.36 -7.14 10.01
C ARG A 64 23.43 -6.01 10.45
N SER A 65 23.77 -4.77 10.15
CA SER A 65 22.98 -3.60 10.54
C SER A 65 22.10 -3.11 9.38
N ARG A 66 20.80 -2.92 9.60
CA ARG A 66 19.89 -2.40 8.55
C ARG A 66 20.16 -0.94 8.20
N TYR A 67 20.62 -0.15 9.18
CA TYR A 67 20.89 1.28 9.04
C TYR A 67 22.31 1.58 9.55
N LEU A 68 23.00 2.52 8.90
CA LEU A 68 24.32 2.98 9.34
C LEU A 68 24.27 3.83 10.60
N ASN A 69 23.22 4.64 10.72
CA ASN A 69 23.01 5.55 11.83
C ASN A 69 21.90 5.02 12.74
N LYS A 70 22.04 5.29 14.04
CA LYS A 70 20.95 5.09 15.00
C LYS A 70 19.74 5.92 14.55
N ARG A 71 18.59 5.28 14.45
CA ARG A 71 17.32 5.94 14.16
C ARG A 71 16.75 6.46 15.47
N GLU A 72 16.63 7.78 15.61
CA GLU A 72 15.88 8.35 16.73
C GLU A 72 14.39 8.17 16.48
N PRO A 73 13.63 7.63 17.46
CA PRO A 73 12.18 7.58 17.35
C PRO A 73 11.63 9.00 17.28
N VAL A 74 10.83 9.28 16.24
CA VAL A 74 10.07 10.53 16.18
C VAL A 74 8.96 10.47 17.25
N PRO A 75 8.87 11.44 18.18
CA PRO A 75 7.78 11.51 19.15
C PRO A 75 6.42 11.51 18.44
N ARG A 76 5.46 10.76 18.98
CA ARG A 76 4.10 10.67 18.43
C ARG A 76 3.09 11.07 19.51
N ALA A 77 1.99 11.72 19.13
CA ALA A 77 0.85 12.04 20.01
C ALA A 77 0.24 10.77 20.63
N PRO A 78 -0.82 10.78 21.46
CA PRO A 78 -1.55 9.57 21.84
C PRO A 78 -2.28 8.91 20.66
N ASP A 79 -2.63 7.62 20.76
CA ASP A 79 -3.47 6.96 19.75
C ASP A 79 -4.92 7.43 19.86
N ALA A 80 -5.53 7.72 18.71
CA ALA A 80 -6.92 8.18 18.61
C ALA A 80 -7.84 7.14 17.94
N LEU A 81 -7.32 6.01 17.45
CA LEU A 81 -8.10 4.99 16.74
C LEU A 81 -9.30 4.50 17.57
N ASP A 82 -9.06 4.12 18.82
CA ASP A 82 -10.12 3.67 19.73
C ASP A 82 -11.13 4.78 20.04
N PHE A 83 -10.66 6.02 20.16
CA PHE A 83 -11.53 7.17 20.36
C PHE A 83 -12.43 7.38 19.15
N TRP A 84 -11.91 7.32 17.93
CA TRP A 84 -12.71 7.47 16.72
C TRP A 84 -13.76 6.38 16.60
N LEU A 85 -13.37 5.13 16.84
CA LEU A 85 -14.28 4.00 16.72
C LEU A 85 -15.38 4.02 17.80
N GLN A 86 -15.05 4.37 19.04
CA GLN A 86 -15.96 4.19 20.18
C GLN A 86 -16.64 5.47 20.67
N LYS A 87 -16.04 6.65 20.43
CA LYS A 87 -16.44 7.91 21.07
C LYS A 87 -16.80 9.02 20.10
N LEU A 88 -16.29 9.01 18.87
CA LEU A 88 -16.69 9.98 17.86
C LEU A 88 -18.18 9.83 17.56
N ASP A 89 -18.89 10.94 17.36
CA ASP A 89 -20.30 10.85 16.97
C ASP A 89 -20.44 10.27 15.56
N GLU A 90 -21.60 9.65 15.29
CA GLU A 90 -21.81 8.94 14.03
C GLU A 90 -21.69 9.85 12.80
N GLY A 91 -22.16 11.10 12.90
CA GLY A 91 -22.11 12.05 11.79
C GLY A 91 -20.68 12.38 11.40
N ARG A 92 -19.82 12.65 12.38
CA ARG A 92 -18.39 12.87 12.14
C ARG A 92 -17.66 11.60 11.70
N PHE A 93 -18.04 10.43 12.23
CA PHE A 93 -17.47 9.16 11.79
C PHE A 93 -17.78 8.92 10.30
N VAL A 94 -19.03 9.12 9.88
CA VAL A 94 -19.42 9.02 8.46
C VAL A 94 -18.72 10.08 7.61
N GLN A 95 -18.53 11.30 8.12
CA GLN A 95 -17.81 12.34 7.40
C GLN A 95 -16.36 11.94 7.11
N ASP A 96 -15.66 11.38 8.10
CA ASP A 96 -14.25 11.02 7.99
C ASP A 96 -14.04 9.67 7.26
N PHE A 97 -14.85 8.65 7.56
CA PHE A 97 -14.64 7.27 7.09
C PHE A 97 -15.64 6.82 6.01
N ARG A 98 -16.61 7.68 5.64
CA ARG A 98 -17.61 7.47 4.56
C ARG A 98 -18.59 6.31 4.77
N VAL A 99 -18.52 5.64 5.92
CA VAL A 99 -19.41 4.55 6.31
C VAL A 99 -19.87 4.75 7.75
N THR A 100 -21.00 4.16 8.12
CA THR A 100 -21.40 4.06 9.53
C THR A 100 -20.49 3.09 10.28
N ARG A 101 -20.44 3.17 11.61
CA ARG A 101 -19.70 2.20 12.44
C ARG A 101 -20.22 0.78 12.29
N PHE A 102 -21.51 0.62 12.08
CA PHE A 102 -22.13 -0.67 11.80
C PHE A 102 -21.60 -1.26 10.49
N GLN A 103 -21.65 -0.49 9.39
CA GLN A 103 -21.10 -0.91 8.10
C GLN A 103 -19.60 -1.17 8.19
N PHE A 104 -18.84 -0.32 8.90
CA PHE A 104 -17.42 -0.55 9.15
C PHE A 104 -17.17 -1.92 9.79
N ALA A 105 -17.93 -2.28 10.83
CA ALA A 105 -17.79 -3.58 11.48
C ALA A 105 -18.10 -4.75 10.52
N GLN A 106 -19.14 -4.61 9.69
CA GLN A 106 -19.48 -5.61 8.67
C GLN A 106 -18.35 -5.78 7.64
N ILE A 107 -17.78 -4.68 7.15
CA ILE A 107 -16.66 -4.75 6.19
C ILE A 107 -15.45 -5.42 6.83
N VAL A 108 -15.12 -5.09 8.08
CA VAL A 108 -14.04 -5.76 8.82
C VAL A 108 -14.28 -7.26 8.91
N GLU A 109 -15.50 -7.68 9.24
CA GLU A 109 -15.85 -9.09 9.35
C GLU A 109 -15.63 -9.86 8.05
N LEU A 110 -15.98 -9.25 6.91
CA LEU A 110 -15.78 -9.83 5.58
C LEU A 110 -14.29 -9.95 5.21
N ILE A 111 -13.45 -8.97 5.55
CA ILE A 111 -12.08 -8.89 5.03
C ILE A 111 -11.01 -9.42 5.99
N GLN A 112 -11.28 -9.50 7.31
CA GLN A 112 -10.25 -9.75 8.32
C GLN A 112 -9.53 -11.09 8.17
N GLY A 113 -10.17 -12.08 7.55
CA GLY A 113 -9.60 -13.40 7.26
C GLY A 113 -8.69 -13.43 6.03
N HIS A 114 -8.61 -12.34 5.26
CA HIS A 114 -7.88 -12.33 3.99
C HIS A 114 -6.36 -12.46 4.21
N PRO A 115 -5.64 -13.34 3.47
CA PRO A 115 -4.20 -13.61 3.66
C PRO A 115 -3.30 -12.37 3.65
N VAL A 116 -3.71 -11.31 2.95
CA VAL A 116 -2.96 -10.05 2.84
C VAL A 116 -2.77 -9.32 4.19
N PHE A 117 -3.61 -9.62 5.19
CA PHE A 117 -3.50 -9.07 6.54
C PHE A 117 -2.62 -9.92 7.48
N PHE A 118 -2.00 -10.98 6.97
CA PHE A 118 -1.08 -11.82 7.73
C PHE A 118 0.34 -11.65 7.21
N ASN A 119 1.32 -11.87 8.08
CA ASN A 119 2.73 -11.87 7.70
C ASN A 119 3.47 -12.98 8.44
N ASN A 120 4.60 -13.41 7.87
CA ASN A 120 5.50 -14.38 8.49
C ASN A 120 6.69 -13.65 9.14
N SER A 121 6.40 -12.63 9.94
CA SER A 121 7.39 -11.82 10.65
C SER A 121 7.35 -12.07 12.15
N ASN A 122 8.46 -11.76 12.83
CA ASN A 122 8.51 -11.72 14.29
C ASN A 122 7.74 -10.53 14.89
N VAL A 123 7.27 -9.62 14.04
CA VAL A 123 6.44 -8.47 14.44
C VAL A 123 5.01 -8.70 13.96
N PRO A 124 4.02 -8.74 14.87
CA PRO A 124 2.62 -8.91 14.49
C PRO A 124 2.17 -7.89 13.45
N GLN A 125 1.37 -8.33 12.48
CA GLN A 125 0.70 -7.40 11.58
C GLN A 125 -0.33 -6.57 12.38
N THR A 126 -0.46 -5.30 12.02
CA THR A 126 -1.58 -4.47 12.49
C THR A 126 -2.93 -5.12 12.13
N PRO A 127 -3.92 -5.15 13.02
CA PRO A 127 -5.24 -5.73 12.73
C PRO A 127 -5.93 -5.10 11.51
N ALA A 128 -6.72 -5.89 10.77
CA ALA A 128 -7.41 -5.45 9.56
C ALA A 128 -8.30 -4.21 9.78
N TRP A 129 -8.99 -4.12 10.93
CA TRP A 129 -9.83 -2.97 11.25
C TRP A 129 -9.05 -1.65 11.34
N CYS A 130 -7.85 -1.64 11.92
CA CYS A 130 -7.02 -0.44 11.96
C CYS A 130 -6.58 -0.04 10.55
N GLN A 131 -6.17 -1.01 9.74
CA GLN A 131 -5.74 -0.77 8.36
C GLN A 131 -6.91 -0.20 7.54
N LEU A 132 -8.10 -0.77 7.69
CA LEU A 132 -9.31 -0.33 7.01
C LEU A 132 -9.70 1.10 7.42
N LEU A 133 -9.61 1.45 8.70
CA LEU A 133 -9.95 2.79 9.18
C LEU A 133 -9.04 3.86 8.53
N VAL A 134 -7.74 3.59 8.44
CA VAL A 134 -6.78 4.45 7.73
C VAL A 134 -7.10 4.54 6.24
N ALA A 135 -7.38 3.40 5.59
CA ALA A 135 -7.70 3.35 4.17
C ALA A 135 -8.98 4.12 3.83
N LEU A 136 -10.05 3.94 4.62
CA LEU A 136 -11.31 4.66 4.44
C LEU A 136 -11.16 6.17 4.62
N TYR A 137 -10.40 6.61 5.63
CA TYR A 137 -10.10 8.02 5.80
C TYR A 137 -9.37 8.59 4.58
N ARG A 138 -8.39 7.83 4.06
CA ARG A 138 -7.65 8.21 2.86
C ARG A 138 -8.58 8.31 1.64
N PHE A 139 -9.51 7.38 1.45
CA PHE A 139 -10.51 7.42 0.37
C PHE A 139 -11.50 8.57 0.53
N GLY A 140 -11.79 8.96 1.77
CA GLY A 140 -12.65 10.10 2.08
C GLY A 140 -11.99 11.46 1.88
N CYS A 141 -10.67 11.52 1.69
CA CYS A 141 -9.91 12.75 1.49
C CYS A 141 -9.68 13.06 0.02
N ASP A 142 -9.44 14.33 -0.30
CA ASP A 142 -8.99 14.79 -1.61
C ASP A 142 -7.83 15.81 -1.49
N GLY A 143 -7.18 16.07 -2.64
CA GLY A 143 -6.08 17.05 -2.75
C GLY A 143 -5.00 16.88 -1.67
N ASN A 144 -4.78 17.94 -0.88
CA ASN A 144 -3.78 17.97 0.17
C ASN A 144 -4.11 17.04 1.36
N GLY A 145 -5.37 16.61 1.52
CA GLY A 145 -5.79 15.68 2.58
C GLY A 145 -5.26 14.26 2.39
N VAL A 146 -5.02 13.86 1.13
CA VAL A 146 -4.50 12.52 0.77
C VAL A 146 -2.97 12.42 0.89
N SER A 147 -2.29 13.51 1.25
CA SER A 147 -0.83 13.54 1.39
C SER A 147 -0.36 12.48 2.38
N ILE A 148 0.49 11.56 1.92
CA ILE A 148 1.02 10.45 2.72
C ILE A 148 1.69 10.94 4.00
N GLY A 149 2.52 11.98 3.92
CA GLY A 149 3.19 12.55 5.10
C GLY A 149 2.20 13.12 6.12
N LYS A 150 1.12 13.79 5.66
CA LYS A 150 0.07 14.30 6.57
C LYS A 150 -0.71 13.17 7.22
N LEU A 151 -1.10 12.15 6.44
CA LEU A 151 -1.81 10.98 6.96
C LEU A 151 -0.93 10.17 7.92
N ALA A 152 0.36 10.02 7.62
CA ALA A 152 1.34 9.39 8.50
C ALA A 152 1.44 10.11 9.85
N CYS A 153 1.48 11.44 9.85
CA CYS A 153 1.41 12.24 11.06
C CYS A 153 0.07 12.10 11.79
N HIS A 154 -1.06 12.13 11.06
CA HIS A 154 -2.41 12.05 11.62
C HIS A 154 -2.68 10.71 12.31
N PHE A 155 -2.37 9.60 11.64
CA PHE A 155 -2.56 8.24 12.13
C PHE A 155 -1.36 7.67 12.90
N ARG A 156 -0.28 8.44 13.00
CA ARG A 156 0.95 8.08 13.73
C ARG A 156 1.62 6.82 13.20
N CYS A 157 1.54 6.58 11.89
CA CYS A 157 2.20 5.49 11.19
C CYS A 157 3.43 5.99 10.41
N ALA A 158 4.26 5.07 9.93
CA ALA A 158 5.23 5.43 8.91
C ALA A 158 4.53 5.70 7.58
N GLU A 159 5.13 6.52 6.73
CA GLU A 159 4.58 6.86 5.40
C GLU A 159 4.27 5.60 4.57
N GLY A 160 5.23 4.69 4.44
CA GLY A 160 4.99 3.41 3.75
C GLY A 160 3.95 2.51 4.42
N THR A 161 3.64 2.72 5.70
CA THR A 161 2.54 2.00 6.36
C THR A 161 1.17 2.46 5.86
N ILE A 162 0.99 3.76 5.59
CA ILE A 162 -0.26 4.29 5.00
C ILE A 162 -0.53 3.64 3.64
N GLU A 163 0.51 3.58 2.79
CA GLU A 163 0.42 2.95 1.48
C GLU A 163 0.09 1.46 1.60
N HIS A 164 0.85 0.72 2.42
CA HIS A 164 0.58 -0.70 2.63
C HIS A 164 -0.81 -0.99 3.18
N PHE A 165 -1.32 -0.19 4.12
CA PHE A 165 -2.68 -0.37 4.64
C PHE A 165 -3.71 -0.16 3.53
N THR A 166 -3.52 0.88 2.71
CA THR A 166 -4.41 1.17 1.59
C THR A 166 -4.41 0.03 0.57
N ASP A 167 -3.23 -0.41 0.12
CA ASP A 167 -3.10 -1.45 -0.91
C ASP A 167 -3.70 -2.78 -0.43
N ARG A 168 -3.44 -3.17 0.82
CA ARG A 168 -4.00 -4.39 1.42
C ARG A 168 -5.52 -4.34 1.50
N CYS A 169 -6.08 -3.21 1.92
CA CYS A 169 -7.52 -3.02 1.96
C CYS A 169 -8.13 -3.08 0.56
N ILE A 170 -7.50 -2.46 -0.46
CA ILE A 170 -7.96 -2.57 -1.85
C ILE A 170 -7.96 -4.03 -2.29
N VAL A 171 -6.85 -4.76 -2.09
CA VAL A 171 -6.75 -6.18 -2.47
C VAL A 171 -7.85 -7.01 -1.81
N ALA A 172 -8.06 -6.84 -0.50
CA ALA A 172 -9.07 -7.61 0.23
C ALA A 172 -10.51 -7.24 -0.17
N LEU A 173 -10.79 -5.96 -0.47
CA LEU A 173 -12.10 -5.51 -0.92
C LEU A 173 -12.41 -6.00 -2.34
N VAL A 174 -11.44 -5.92 -3.26
CA VAL A 174 -11.59 -6.42 -4.63
C VAL A 174 -11.75 -7.94 -4.65
N ALA A 175 -11.17 -8.68 -3.70
CA ALA A 175 -11.37 -10.11 -3.59
C ALA A 175 -12.85 -10.51 -3.36
N LEU A 176 -13.69 -9.60 -2.85
CA LEU A 176 -15.13 -9.82 -2.65
C LEU A 176 -15.97 -9.57 -3.93
N GLU A 177 -15.36 -9.05 -5.01
CA GLU A 177 -16.08 -8.63 -6.22
C GLU A 177 -17.00 -9.72 -6.77
N ALA A 178 -16.51 -10.96 -6.86
CA ALA A 178 -17.28 -12.08 -7.41
C ALA A 178 -18.48 -12.49 -6.55
N GLU A 179 -18.54 -12.06 -5.29
CA GLU A 179 -19.65 -12.34 -4.37
C GLU A 179 -20.64 -11.18 -4.29
N VAL A 180 -20.19 -9.95 -4.55
CA VAL A 180 -20.98 -8.72 -4.34
C VAL A 180 -21.36 -7.98 -5.61
N VAL A 181 -20.67 -8.22 -6.73
CA VAL A 181 -20.92 -7.59 -8.04
C VAL A 181 -21.13 -8.70 -9.06
N THR A 182 -22.32 -9.27 -9.06
CA THR A 182 -22.69 -10.38 -9.95
C THR A 182 -23.88 -10.03 -10.83
N TRP A 183 -23.88 -10.57 -12.05
CA TRP A 183 -25.08 -10.53 -12.87
C TRP A 183 -26.04 -11.63 -12.44
N PRO A 184 -27.35 -11.33 -12.25
CA PRO A 184 -28.31 -12.33 -11.80
C PRO A 184 -28.44 -13.48 -12.80
N ASP A 185 -28.68 -14.68 -12.27
CA ASP A 185 -28.88 -15.89 -13.10
C ASP A 185 -30.23 -15.88 -13.83
N ALA A 186 -30.51 -16.90 -14.65
CA ALA A 186 -31.76 -16.93 -15.44
C ALA A 186 -33.02 -16.94 -14.58
N ARG A 187 -33.00 -17.64 -13.45
CA ARG A 187 -34.13 -17.74 -12.52
C ARG A 187 -34.29 -16.44 -11.74
N GLU A 188 -33.19 -15.92 -11.21
CA GLU A 188 -33.18 -14.65 -10.48
C GLU A 188 -33.65 -13.48 -11.35
N ARG A 189 -33.27 -13.44 -12.63
CA ARG A 189 -33.78 -12.46 -13.59
C ARG A 189 -35.30 -12.53 -13.80
N GLU A 190 -35.86 -13.73 -13.84
CA GLU A 190 -37.31 -13.90 -13.95
C GLU A 190 -38.03 -13.42 -12.69
N GLU A 191 -37.47 -13.75 -11.52
CA GLU A 191 -37.96 -13.29 -10.22
C GLU A 191 -37.91 -11.75 -10.09
N ILE A 192 -36.76 -11.13 -10.42
CA ILE A 192 -36.61 -9.66 -10.43
C ILE A 192 -37.60 -9.02 -11.42
N SER A 193 -37.69 -9.54 -12.64
CA SER A 193 -38.62 -9.02 -13.65
C SER A 193 -40.06 -9.08 -13.18
N PHE A 194 -40.47 -10.16 -12.53
CA PHE A 194 -41.83 -10.30 -12.04
C PHE A 194 -42.13 -9.25 -10.95
N ARG A 195 -41.24 -9.09 -9.97
CA ARG A 195 -41.39 -8.12 -8.89
C ARG A 195 -41.43 -6.68 -9.39
N ILE A 196 -40.56 -6.33 -10.34
CA ILE A 196 -40.56 -4.98 -10.93
C ILE A 196 -41.83 -4.77 -11.77
N GLU A 197 -42.28 -5.74 -12.55
CA GLU A 197 -43.53 -5.62 -13.33
C GLU A 197 -44.74 -5.40 -12.41
N GLU A 198 -44.81 -6.10 -11.27
CA GLU A 198 -45.91 -5.95 -10.30
C GLU A 198 -45.99 -4.51 -9.73
N VAL A 199 -44.84 -3.90 -9.43
CA VAL A 199 -44.79 -2.57 -8.81
C VAL A 199 -44.86 -1.43 -9.82
N SER A 200 -44.19 -1.56 -10.97
CA SER A 200 -44.02 -0.46 -11.93
C SER A 200 -44.71 -0.67 -13.28
N GLY A 201 -45.17 -1.89 -13.59
CA GLY A 201 -45.72 -2.26 -14.90
C GLY A 201 -44.69 -2.45 -16.02
N PHE A 202 -43.39 -2.41 -15.70
CA PHE A 202 -42.32 -2.58 -16.69
C PHE A 202 -41.95 -4.07 -16.83
N ARG A 203 -42.38 -4.67 -17.93
CA ARG A 203 -42.06 -6.07 -18.26
C ARG A 203 -40.59 -6.25 -18.53
N GLN A 204 -40.03 -7.39 -18.11
CA GLN A 204 -38.64 -7.78 -18.41
C GLN A 204 -37.59 -6.78 -17.90
N CYS A 205 -37.96 -5.98 -16.89
CA CYS A 205 -37.03 -5.05 -16.24
C CYS A 205 -36.19 -5.83 -15.23
N LEU A 206 -34.86 -5.74 -15.34
CA LEU A 206 -33.92 -6.50 -14.50
C LEU A 206 -33.23 -5.64 -13.43
N GLY A 207 -33.58 -4.36 -13.36
CA GLY A 207 -32.99 -3.43 -12.42
C GLY A 207 -32.97 -2.00 -12.95
N PHE A 208 -32.45 -1.12 -12.11
CA PHE A 208 -32.36 0.32 -12.33
C PHE A 208 -30.91 0.69 -12.53
N VAL A 209 -30.62 1.32 -13.67
CA VAL A 209 -29.28 1.81 -14.01
C VAL A 209 -29.13 3.21 -13.46
N ASP A 210 -28.08 3.45 -12.68
CA ASP A 210 -27.63 4.80 -12.36
C ASP A 210 -26.14 4.96 -12.67
N GLY A 211 -25.76 6.19 -12.99
CA GLY A 211 -24.41 6.55 -13.39
C GLY A 211 -23.75 7.46 -12.38
N THR A 212 -22.52 7.12 -12.01
CA THR A 212 -21.65 8.01 -11.22
C THR A 212 -20.42 8.40 -12.04
N LEU A 213 -19.96 9.64 -11.86
CA LEU A 213 -18.71 10.09 -12.45
C LEU A 213 -17.65 10.10 -11.35
N PHE A 214 -16.57 9.36 -11.55
CA PHE A 214 -15.37 9.38 -10.72
C PHE A 214 -14.40 10.42 -11.26
N PRO A 215 -14.34 11.63 -10.67
CA PRO A 215 -13.48 12.69 -11.17
C PRO A 215 -12.01 12.38 -10.88
N PHE A 216 -11.14 12.68 -11.84
CA PHE A 216 -9.71 12.63 -11.67
C PHE A 216 -9.16 14.02 -11.32
N ALA A 217 -8.18 14.05 -10.42
CA ALA A 217 -7.49 15.28 -10.06
C ALA A 217 -6.66 15.85 -11.23
N THR A 218 -6.14 14.97 -12.09
CA THR A 218 -5.30 15.34 -13.23
C THR A 218 -5.69 14.54 -14.47
N LYS A 219 -5.26 15.03 -15.64
CA LYS A 219 -5.40 14.32 -16.91
C LYS A 219 -4.63 12.99 -16.85
N PRO A 220 -5.26 11.85 -17.19
CA PRO A 220 -4.55 10.58 -17.33
C PRO A 220 -3.41 10.67 -18.35
N GLU A 221 -2.29 9.99 -18.07
CA GLU A 221 -1.13 9.97 -18.96
C GLU A 221 -1.44 9.26 -20.29
N LEU A 222 -2.16 8.15 -20.22
CA LEU A 222 -2.62 7.37 -21.36
C LEU A 222 -4.02 7.83 -21.77
N ASP A 223 -4.20 8.12 -23.07
CA ASP A 223 -5.49 8.46 -23.70
C ASP A 223 -6.30 9.54 -22.96
N GLY A 224 -5.63 10.49 -22.31
CA GLY A 224 -6.29 11.44 -21.42
C GLY A 224 -7.39 12.30 -22.06
N SER A 225 -7.41 12.45 -23.40
CA SER A 225 -8.53 13.08 -24.12
C SER A 225 -9.86 12.36 -23.91
N ASP A 226 -9.83 11.03 -23.82
CA ASP A 226 -11.01 10.18 -23.80
C ASP A 226 -11.70 10.23 -22.43
N TYR A 227 -10.95 10.64 -21.41
CA TYR A 227 -11.45 10.87 -20.06
C TYR A 227 -11.96 12.29 -19.84
N TYR A 228 -11.87 13.19 -20.82
CA TYR A 228 -12.39 14.55 -20.67
C TYR A 228 -13.91 14.57 -20.82
N SER A 229 -14.61 14.76 -19.72
CA SER A 229 -16.08 14.74 -19.70
C SER A 229 -16.68 16.07 -20.18
N ARG A 230 -17.95 16.02 -20.60
CA ARG A 230 -18.77 17.22 -20.87
C ARG A 230 -18.86 18.17 -19.66
N LYS A 231 -18.63 17.68 -18.44
CA LYS A 231 -18.64 18.49 -17.21
C LYS A 231 -17.38 19.34 -17.04
N GLY A 232 -16.45 19.30 -18.00
CA GLY A 232 -15.24 20.12 -17.99
C GLY A 232 -14.13 19.58 -17.09
N CYS A 233 -14.27 18.35 -16.58
CA CYS A 233 -13.28 17.66 -15.77
C CYS A 233 -12.92 16.31 -16.38
N TYR A 234 -11.71 15.83 -16.06
CA TYR A 234 -11.31 14.46 -16.36
C TYR A 234 -11.99 13.49 -15.38
N GLY A 235 -12.39 12.32 -15.85
CA GLY A 235 -12.97 11.30 -14.99
C GLY A 235 -13.44 10.06 -15.73
N MET A 236 -13.89 9.07 -14.97
CA MET A 236 -14.43 7.81 -15.47
C MET A 236 -15.91 7.70 -15.09
N ALA A 237 -16.76 7.36 -16.04
CA ALA A 237 -18.16 7.07 -15.76
C ALA A 237 -18.31 5.60 -15.36
N GLY A 238 -18.85 5.35 -14.16
CA GLY A 238 -19.32 4.05 -13.73
C GLY A 238 -20.82 3.96 -13.89
N LEU A 239 -21.31 2.86 -14.44
CA LEU A 239 -22.73 2.52 -14.47
C LEU A 239 -22.95 1.34 -13.53
N VAL A 240 -23.90 1.47 -12.62
CA VAL A 240 -24.28 0.42 -11.68
C VAL A 240 -25.73 0.06 -11.91
N VAL A 241 -26.02 -1.23 -11.93
CA VAL A 241 -27.38 -1.77 -12.03
C VAL A 241 -27.74 -2.36 -10.68
N CYS A 242 -28.80 -1.85 -10.07
CA CYS A 242 -29.35 -2.39 -8.83
C CYS A 242 -30.72 -3.03 -9.10
N ASP A 243 -31.04 -4.09 -8.39
CA ASP A 243 -32.37 -4.69 -8.44
C ASP A 243 -33.40 -3.87 -7.63
N ASP A 244 -34.57 -4.45 -7.39
CA ASP A 244 -35.65 -3.84 -6.61
C ASP A 244 -35.43 -3.87 -5.09
N HIS A 245 -34.42 -4.59 -4.61
CA HIS A 245 -34.08 -4.72 -3.19
C HIS A 245 -32.96 -3.73 -2.82
N LYS A 246 -33.36 -2.50 -2.47
CA LYS A 246 -32.46 -1.48 -1.91
C LYS A 246 -32.09 -1.74 -0.46
#